data_AF-A0AAP2WK73-F1
#
_entry.id   AF-A0AAP2WK73-F1
#
_cell.length_a   1.000
_cell.length_b   1.000
_cell.length_c   1.000
_cell.angle_alpha   90.00
_cell.angle_beta   90.00
_cell.angle_gamma   90.00
#
_symmetry.space_group_name_H-M   'P 1'
#
loop_
_entity.id
_entity.type
_entity.pdbx_description
1 polymer ?
#
loop_
_entity_poly.entity_id
_entity_poly.type
_entity_poly.pdbx_seq_one_letter_code
_entity_poly.pdbx_strand_id
1 'polypeptide(L)'
;LPAWLYSISPNKVAPELRHKIIRYQEECDDVLWDYWSKGSATRVALPNVSQHIALSRHRLTLLKELQRSNDVGVRAAVHEQLAQTSRLLGLSVPELLRIGKGDPLPEASLKPLWDALEILDRQGERYNHAPWLSGMIYLKLPHLKALFKKNGIDLPLDAEMRRAMKTSKQPKFISTGPKGSSIEGKTIRCWIFEGPLKPEPNLGHIISG
;
A
#
# COMPACT_ATOMS: atom_id res chain seq x y z
N LEU A 1 -11.07 20.13 52.31
CA LEU A 1 -12.01 19.56 51.32
C LEU A 1 -13.40 20.12 51.57
N PRO A 2 -14.22 20.36 50.53
CA PRO A 2 -15.54 20.96 50.69
C PRO A 2 -16.43 20.14 51.61
N ALA A 3 -16.85 20.73 52.74
CA ALA A 3 -17.59 20.04 53.80
C ALA A 3 -18.94 19.46 53.34
N TRP A 4 -19.52 19.99 52.26
CA TRP A 4 -20.80 19.53 51.73
C TRP A 4 -20.72 18.14 51.06
N LEU A 5 -19.59 17.79 50.43
CA LEU A 5 -19.42 16.50 49.73
C LEU A 5 -19.41 15.31 50.69
N TYR A 6 -18.86 15.52 51.88
CA TYR A 6 -18.73 14.53 52.95
C TYR A 6 -19.89 14.53 53.96
N SER A 7 -20.91 15.36 53.72
CA SER A 7 -22.11 15.41 54.57
C SER A 7 -22.90 14.09 54.55
N ILE A 8 -22.75 13.30 53.49
CA ILE A 8 -23.31 11.95 53.36
C ILE A 8 -22.22 10.93 53.75
N SER A 9 -22.43 10.24 54.86
CA SER A 9 -21.53 9.16 55.30
C SER A 9 -21.94 7.82 54.68
N PRO A 10 -21.05 7.13 53.93
CA PRO A 10 -21.36 5.81 53.35
C PRO A 10 -21.79 4.77 54.39
N ASN A 11 -21.28 4.85 55.62
CA ASN A 11 -21.64 3.92 56.69
C ASN A 11 -23.07 4.12 57.23
N LYS A 12 -23.70 5.26 56.92
CA LYS A 12 -25.05 5.63 57.36
C LYS A 12 -26.10 5.51 56.25
N VAL A 13 -25.76 4.90 55.12
CA VAL A 13 -26.72 4.60 54.04
C VAL A 13 -26.95 3.09 53.90
N ALA A 14 -27.99 2.75 53.15
CA ALA A 14 -28.32 1.37 52.81
C ALA A 14 -27.12 0.68 52.13
N PRO A 15 -26.79 -0.59 52.48
CA PRO A 15 -25.58 -1.28 52.01
C PRO A 15 -25.40 -1.26 50.49
N GLU A 16 -26.48 -1.38 49.73
CA GLU A 16 -26.50 -1.38 48.27
C GLU A 16 -26.09 -0.04 47.64
N LEU A 17 -26.18 1.07 48.38
CA LEU A 17 -25.80 2.40 47.89
C LEU A 17 -24.36 2.78 48.24
N ARG A 18 -23.73 2.12 49.22
CA ARG A 18 -22.41 2.50 49.76
C ARG A 18 -21.35 2.64 48.68
N HIS A 19 -21.21 1.62 47.84
CA HIS A 19 -20.23 1.61 46.75
C HIS A 19 -20.45 2.75 45.75
N LYS A 20 -21.71 3.08 45.45
CA LYS A 20 -22.05 4.16 44.52
C LYS A 20 -21.70 5.54 45.10
N ILE A 21 -21.93 5.74 46.40
CA ILE A 21 -21.62 6.99 47.10
C ILE A 21 -20.11 7.16 47.24
N ILE A 22 -19.39 6.12 47.66
CA ILE A 22 -17.92 6.15 47.77
C ILE A 22 -17.30 6.53 46.42
N ARG A 23 -17.68 5.82 45.36
CA ARG A 23 -17.20 6.10 44.00
C ARG A 23 -17.50 7.53 43.57
N TYR A 24 -18.70 8.04 43.84
CA TYR A 24 -19.07 9.41 43.51
C TYR A 24 -18.22 10.44 44.27
N GLN A 25 -17.98 10.22 45.57
CA GLN A 25 -17.13 11.09 46.40
C GLN A 25 -15.68 11.10 45.91
N GLU A 26 -15.12 9.92 45.60
CA GLU A 26 -13.78 9.78 45.02
C GLU A 26 -13.66 10.51 43.66
N GLU A 27 -14.61 10.29 42.74
CA GLU A 27 -14.64 10.97 41.44
C GLU A 27 -14.76 12.51 41.59
N CYS A 28 -15.54 12.99 42.56
CA CYS A 28 -15.63 14.42 42.86
C CYS A 28 -14.34 15.01 43.45
N ASP A 29 -13.68 14.29 44.35
CA ASP A 29 -12.42 14.73 44.95
C ASP A 29 -11.32 14.84 43.89
N ASP A 30 -11.21 13.88 42.98
CA ASP A 30 -10.26 13.92 41.85
C ASP A 30 -10.52 15.13 40.95
N VAL A 31 -11.78 15.39 40.59
CA VAL A 31 -12.16 16.54 39.75
C VAL A 31 -11.84 17.87 40.43
N LEU A 32 -12.16 17.99 41.73
CA LEU A 32 -11.89 19.19 42.50
C LEU A 32 -10.39 19.42 42.67
N TRP A 33 -9.62 18.35 42.92
CA TRP A 33 -8.17 18.42 43.02
C TRP A 33 -7.54 18.85 41.69
N ASP A 34 -7.97 18.27 40.57
CA ASP A 34 -7.50 18.64 39.24
C ASP A 34 -7.78 20.11 38.93
N TYR A 35 -8.99 20.58 39.23
CA TYR A 35 -9.36 21.98 39.02
C TYR A 35 -8.49 22.94 39.84
N TRP A 36 -8.32 22.68 41.14
CA TRP A 36 -7.53 23.56 42.01
C TRP A 36 -6.02 23.46 41.79
N SER A 37 -5.50 22.31 41.38
CA SER A 37 -4.06 22.10 41.21
C SER A 37 -3.57 22.45 39.80
N LYS A 38 -4.41 22.22 38.77
CA LYS A 38 -4.05 22.36 37.35
C LYS A 38 -4.81 23.48 36.64
N GLY A 39 -5.74 24.16 37.34
CA GLY A 39 -6.55 25.25 36.80
C GLY A 39 -7.66 24.80 35.84
N SER A 40 -7.83 23.50 35.60
CA SER A 40 -8.91 22.96 34.78
C SER A 40 -9.21 21.51 35.16
N ALA A 41 -10.47 21.12 35.06
CA ALA A 41 -10.91 19.73 35.13
C ALA A 41 -11.61 19.39 33.82
N THR A 42 -10.93 18.62 32.97
CA THR A 42 -11.48 18.23 31.66
C THR A 42 -11.96 16.80 31.74
N ARG A 43 -13.24 16.57 31.40
CA ARG A 43 -13.74 15.21 31.22
C ARG A 43 -12.97 14.57 30.07
N VAL A 44 -12.20 13.52 30.35
CA VAL A 44 -11.57 12.69 29.32
C VAL A 44 -12.69 11.97 28.58
N ALA A 45 -13.19 12.61 27.52
CA ALA A 45 -14.20 12.02 26.66
C ALA A 45 -13.51 10.93 25.83
N LEU A 46 -13.73 9.67 26.22
CA LEU A 46 -13.58 8.58 25.27
C LEU A 46 -14.44 8.95 24.05
N PRO A 47 -13.89 8.89 22.82
CA PRO A 47 -14.65 9.26 21.64
C PRO A 47 -15.93 8.45 21.63
N ASN A 48 -17.07 9.14 21.57
CA ASN A 48 -18.35 8.44 21.46
C ASN A 48 -18.35 7.59 20.17
N VAL A 49 -19.23 6.59 20.09
CA VAL A 49 -19.25 5.64 18.96
C VAL A 49 -19.26 6.36 17.60
N SER A 50 -19.98 7.48 17.48
CA SER A 50 -20.03 8.31 16.27
C SER A 50 -18.69 8.98 15.94
N GLN A 51 -18.00 9.54 16.94
CA GLN A 51 -16.66 10.12 16.79
C GLN A 51 -15.63 9.04 16.40
N HIS A 52 -15.71 7.87 17.01
CA HIS A 52 -14.84 6.74 16.68
C HIS A 52 -15.04 6.28 15.23
N ILE A 53 -16.29 6.19 14.76
CA ILE A 53 -16.62 5.89 13.36
C ILE A 53 -16.09 6.98 12.42
N ALA A 54 -16.24 8.27 12.78
CA ALA A 54 -15.75 9.38 11.98
C ALA A 54 -14.22 9.35 11.82
N LEU A 55 -13.48 9.15 12.92
CA LEU A 55 -12.03 9.00 12.92
C LEU A 55 -11.59 7.78 12.10
N SER A 56 -12.30 6.66 12.22
CA SER A 56 -12.02 5.45 11.44
C SER A 56 -12.18 5.68 9.94
N ARG A 57 -13.25 6.38 9.51
CA ARG A 57 -13.47 6.76 8.12
C ARG A 57 -12.40 7.72 7.62
N HIS A 58 -12.04 8.73 8.42
CA HIS A 58 -11.00 9.69 8.09
C HIS A 58 -9.66 8.99 7.86
N ARG A 59 -9.29 8.04 8.73
CA ARG A 59 -8.09 7.20 8.58
C ARG A 59 -8.06 6.47 7.24
N LEU A 60 -9.18 5.88 6.82
CA LEU A 60 -9.27 5.18 5.53
C LEU A 60 -9.10 6.14 4.34
N THR A 61 -9.62 7.36 4.42
CA THR A 61 -9.43 8.37 3.38
C THR A 61 -7.96 8.77 3.25
N LEU A 62 -7.26 9.03 4.37
CA LEU A 62 -5.84 9.37 4.37
C LEU A 62 -4.98 8.24 3.76
N LEU A 63 -5.28 6.98 4.08
CA LEU A 63 -4.60 5.81 3.48
C LEU A 63 -4.79 5.74 1.96
N LYS A 64 -6.00 6.01 1.46
CA LYS A 64 -6.29 6.05 0.02
C LYS A 64 -5.56 7.20 -0.67
N GLU A 65 -5.46 8.35 -0.03
CA GLU A 65 -4.74 9.51 -0.57
C GLU A 65 -3.23 9.24 -0.63
N LEU A 66 -2.66 8.67 0.44
CA LEU A 66 -1.28 8.18 0.45
C LEU A 66 -1.01 7.13 -0.63
N GLN A 67 -1.98 6.27 -0.95
CA GLN A 67 -1.83 5.29 -2.02
C GLN A 67 -1.80 5.94 -3.42
N ARG A 68 -2.50 7.06 -3.61
CA ARG A 68 -2.64 7.73 -4.92
C ARG A 68 -1.58 8.79 -5.18
N SER A 69 -1.14 9.49 -4.14
CA SER A 69 -0.18 10.58 -4.26
C SER A 69 1.25 10.06 -4.46
N ASN A 70 1.94 10.61 -5.45
CA ASN A 70 3.36 10.34 -5.72
C ASN A 70 4.28 11.50 -5.29
N ASP A 71 3.71 12.65 -4.93
CA ASP A 71 4.48 13.81 -4.49
C ASP A 71 5.02 13.59 -3.06
N VAL A 72 6.32 13.82 -2.87
CA VAL A 72 7.00 13.51 -1.61
C VAL A 72 6.50 14.41 -0.46
N GLY A 73 6.28 15.70 -0.72
CA GLY A 73 5.84 16.66 0.29
C GLY A 73 4.41 16.39 0.73
N VAL A 74 3.50 16.18 -0.23
CA VAL A 74 2.10 15.83 0.04
C VAL A 74 2.03 14.51 0.81
N ARG A 75 2.79 13.49 0.40
CA ARG A 75 2.82 12.20 1.11
C ARG A 75 3.27 12.35 2.57
N ALA A 76 4.30 13.16 2.84
CA ALA A 76 4.76 13.41 4.21
C ALA A 76 3.65 14.06 5.06
N ALA A 77 2.99 15.10 4.53
CA ALA A 77 1.90 15.78 5.21
C ALA A 77 0.69 14.86 5.50
N VAL A 78 0.27 14.05 4.52
CA VAL A 78 -0.84 13.10 4.73
C VAL A 78 -0.47 12.01 5.74
N HIS A 79 0.79 11.57 5.77
CA HIS A 79 1.28 10.59 6.74
C HIS A 79 1.33 11.14 8.17
N GLU A 80 1.69 12.41 8.34
CA GLU A 80 1.61 13.10 9.64
C GLU A 80 0.16 13.09 10.17
N GLN A 81 -0.80 13.45 9.32
CA GLN A 81 -2.24 13.42 9.68
C GLN A 81 -2.73 11.99 9.98
N LEU A 82 -2.23 10.99 9.24
CA LEU A 82 -2.53 9.58 9.48
C LEU A 82 -2.00 9.12 10.84
N ALA A 83 -0.80 9.58 11.23
CA ALA A 83 -0.18 9.26 12.50
C ALA A 83 -1.00 9.83 13.67
N GLN A 84 -1.44 11.09 13.56
CA GLN A 84 -2.34 11.70 14.54
C GLN A 84 -3.65 10.93 14.69
N THR A 85 -4.32 10.62 13.58
CA THR A 85 -5.60 9.90 13.60
C THR A 85 -5.45 8.47 14.14
N SER A 86 -4.35 7.77 13.78
CA SER A 86 -4.09 6.41 14.28
C SER A 86 -3.82 6.40 15.79
N ARG A 87 -3.09 7.38 16.32
CA ARG A 87 -2.89 7.55 17.76
C ARG A 87 -4.20 7.75 18.52
N LEU A 88 -5.11 8.58 17.99
CA LEU A 88 -6.44 8.80 18.59
C LEU A 88 -7.30 7.52 18.61
N LEU A 89 -7.08 6.60 17.66
CA LEU A 89 -7.78 5.31 17.58
C LEU A 89 -7.05 4.19 18.31
N GLY A 90 -5.87 4.43 18.92
CA GLY A 90 -5.04 3.38 19.52
C GLY A 90 -4.47 2.38 18.51
N LEU A 91 -4.32 2.78 17.24
CA LEU A 91 -3.84 1.93 16.14
C LEU A 91 -2.39 2.24 15.79
N SER A 92 -1.67 1.23 15.29
CA SER A 92 -0.31 1.40 14.76
C SER A 92 -0.29 2.28 13.52
N VAL A 93 0.73 3.12 13.41
CA VAL A 93 1.00 3.95 12.23
C VAL A 93 1.83 3.13 11.22
N PRO A 94 1.34 2.87 10.01
CA PRO A 94 2.13 2.16 9.00
C PRO A 94 3.28 3.03 8.47
N GLU A 95 4.37 2.40 8.04
CA GLU A 95 5.52 3.13 7.48
C GLU A 95 5.19 3.82 6.15
N LEU A 96 5.61 5.07 6.00
CA LEU A 96 5.34 5.92 4.82
C LEU A 96 5.76 5.27 3.49
N LEU A 97 6.85 4.51 3.50
CA LEU A 97 7.44 3.86 2.32
C LEU A 97 6.75 2.54 1.93
N ARG A 98 6.01 1.91 2.85
CA ARG A 98 5.21 0.69 2.61
C ARG A 98 3.82 1.01 2.05
N ILE A 99 3.30 2.22 2.25
CA ILE A 99 1.93 2.56 1.83
C ILE A 99 1.91 2.88 0.32
N GLY A 100 1.27 2.00 -0.46
CA GLY A 100 1.00 2.19 -1.89
C GLY A 100 1.93 1.42 -2.83
N LYS A 101 3.07 0.92 -2.33
CA LYS A 101 3.78 -0.19 -2.98
C LYS A 101 3.06 -1.45 -2.49
N GLY A 102 2.20 -2.04 -3.33
CA GLY A 102 1.86 -3.44 -3.11
C GLY A 102 3.18 -4.20 -2.94
N ASP A 103 3.23 -5.20 -2.05
CA ASP A 103 4.42 -6.03 -1.92
C ASP A 103 4.89 -6.37 -3.34
N PRO A 104 6.17 -6.15 -3.68
CA PRO A 104 6.67 -6.49 -5.00
C PRO A 104 6.22 -7.93 -5.25
N LEU A 105 5.36 -8.13 -6.24
CA LEU A 105 5.03 -9.48 -6.67
C LEU A 105 6.39 -10.15 -6.91
N PRO A 106 6.67 -11.30 -6.29
CA PRO A 106 7.97 -11.92 -6.38
C PRO A 106 8.40 -11.95 -7.84
N GLU A 107 9.64 -11.55 -8.15
CA GLU A 107 10.17 -11.58 -9.52
C GLU A 107 10.03 -12.99 -10.15
N ALA A 108 9.96 -14.02 -9.30
CA ALA A 108 9.59 -15.39 -9.65
C ALA A 108 8.27 -15.50 -10.45
N SER A 109 7.28 -14.64 -10.21
CA SER A 109 5.99 -14.65 -10.90
C SER A 109 6.08 -14.26 -12.37
N LEU A 110 7.16 -13.58 -12.81
CA LEU A 110 7.38 -13.23 -14.22
C LEU A 110 8.17 -14.28 -15.00
N LYS A 111 8.85 -15.21 -14.31
CA LYS A 111 9.66 -16.26 -14.95
C LYS A 111 8.88 -17.01 -16.05
N PRO A 112 7.62 -17.44 -15.83
CA PRO A 112 6.86 -18.15 -16.88
C PRO A 112 6.61 -17.30 -18.13
N LEU A 113 6.46 -15.98 -17.99
CA LEU A 113 6.28 -15.07 -19.11
C LEU A 113 7.54 -14.98 -19.97
N TRP A 114 8.69 -14.80 -19.33
CA TRP A 114 9.96 -14.69 -20.05
C TRP A 114 10.39 -16.02 -20.67
N ASP A 115 10.16 -17.14 -19.98
CA ASP A 115 10.37 -18.48 -20.53
C ASP A 115 9.46 -18.72 -21.76
N ALA A 116 8.20 -18.26 -21.72
CA ALA A 116 7.29 -18.35 -22.86
C ALA A 116 7.74 -17.50 -24.06
N LEU A 117 8.29 -16.31 -23.84
CA LEU A 117 8.86 -15.50 -24.93
C LEU A 117 10.11 -16.17 -25.54
N GLU A 118 10.93 -16.84 -24.72
CA GLU A 118 12.08 -17.59 -25.21
C GLU A 118 11.65 -18.76 -26.12
N ILE A 119 10.55 -19.44 -25.78
CA ILE A 119 9.98 -20.49 -26.65
C ILE A 119 9.59 -19.90 -28.01
N LEU A 120 8.96 -18.71 -28.03
CA LEU A 120 8.63 -18.02 -29.27
C LEU A 120 9.87 -17.59 -30.07
N ASP A 121 10.92 -17.10 -29.39
CA ASP A 121 12.20 -16.74 -30.03
C ASP A 121 12.84 -17.96 -30.70
N ARG A 122 12.84 -19.13 -30.02
CA ARG A 122 13.34 -20.40 -30.59
C ARG A 122 12.53 -20.88 -31.79
N GLN A 123 11.24 -20.57 -31.83
CA GLN A 123 10.35 -20.90 -32.95
C GLN A 123 10.40 -19.87 -34.09
N GLY A 124 11.14 -18.76 -33.92
CA GLY A 124 11.22 -17.68 -34.90
C GLY A 124 9.95 -16.84 -35.02
N GLU A 125 9.04 -16.93 -34.04
CA GLU A 125 7.78 -16.18 -34.04
C GLU A 125 8.02 -14.73 -33.60
N ARG A 126 7.66 -13.77 -34.46
CA ARG A 126 7.86 -12.35 -34.15
C ARG A 126 6.77 -11.83 -33.20
N TYR A 127 7.11 -11.69 -31.92
CA TYR A 127 6.23 -11.03 -30.93
C TYR A 127 6.67 -9.60 -30.60
N ASN A 128 7.96 -9.27 -30.74
CA ASN A 128 8.49 -7.95 -30.39
C ASN A 128 8.16 -6.92 -31.50
N HIS A 129 7.31 -5.95 -31.19
CA HIS A 129 6.92 -4.89 -32.13
C HIS A 129 7.95 -3.75 -32.21
N ALA A 130 9.05 -3.79 -31.45
CA ALA A 130 10.08 -2.79 -31.50
C ALA A 130 10.88 -2.87 -32.82
N PRO A 131 11.55 -1.78 -33.24
CA PRO A 131 12.48 -1.82 -34.36
C PRO A 131 13.59 -2.87 -34.11
N TRP A 132 14.05 -3.48 -35.19
CA TRP A 132 15.15 -4.44 -35.14
C TRP A 132 16.39 -3.81 -34.49
N LEU A 133 17.08 -4.54 -33.61
CA LEU A 133 18.29 -4.09 -32.88
C LEU A 133 18.12 -2.84 -32.00
N SER A 134 16.89 -2.44 -31.65
CA SER A 134 16.66 -1.26 -30.81
C SER A 134 17.00 -1.43 -29.32
N GLY A 135 17.28 -2.65 -28.85
CA GLY A 135 17.42 -2.95 -27.42
C GLY A 135 16.11 -2.79 -26.62
N MET A 136 15.00 -2.54 -27.33
CA MET A 136 13.67 -2.33 -26.76
C MET A 136 12.76 -3.52 -27.05
N ILE A 137 11.82 -3.76 -26.14
CA ILE A 137 10.81 -4.80 -26.28
C ILE A 137 9.43 -4.15 -26.18
N TYR A 138 8.68 -4.17 -27.28
CA TYR A 138 7.30 -3.65 -27.35
C TYR A 138 6.32 -4.82 -27.40
N LEU A 139 5.66 -5.09 -26.28
CA LEU A 139 4.68 -6.18 -26.15
C LEU A 139 3.25 -5.68 -26.33
N LYS A 140 2.56 -6.19 -27.34
CA LYS A 140 1.12 -6.01 -27.51
C LYS A 140 0.39 -7.23 -26.93
N LEU A 141 -0.15 -7.11 -25.72
CA LEU A 141 -0.74 -8.26 -25.00
C LEU A 141 -1.80 -9.04 -25.80
N PRO A 142 -2.71 -8.41 -26.57
CA PRO A 142 -3.65 -9.16 -27.41
C PRO A 142 -2.96 -10.01 -28.49
N HIS A 143 -1.93 -9.46 -29.13
CA HIS A 143 -1.14 -10.19 -30.13
C HIS A 143 -0.36 -11.33 -29.47
N LEU A 144 0.27 -11.06 -28.32
CA LEU A 144 1.00 -12.06 -27.57
C LEU A 144 0.10 -13.22 -27.11
N LYS A 145 -1.12 -12.92 -26.66
CA LYS A 145 -2.12 -13.94 -26.30
C LYS A 145 -2.50 -14.83 -27.49
N ALA A 146 -2.61 -14.26 -28.69
CA ALA A 146 -2.87 -15.03 -29.90
C ALA A 146 -1.69 -15.95 -30.25
N LEU A 147 -0.45 -15.46 -30.10
CA LEU A 147 0.77 -16.26 -30.31
C LEU A 147 0.91 -17.39 -29.29
N PHE A 148 0.62 -17.14 -28.01
CA PHE A 148 0.62 -18.19 -26.98
C PHE A 148 -0.40 -19.27 -27.28
N LYS A 149 -1.62 -18.90 -27.67
CA LYS A 149 -2.65 -19.87 -28.07
C LYS A 149 -2.24 -20.67 -29.32
N LYS A 150 -1.61 -20.02 -30.30
CA LYS A 150 -1.11 -20.67 -31.53
C LYS A 150 -0.02 -21.71 -31.22
N ASN A 151 0.86 -21.41 -30.27
CA ASN A 151 2.00 -22.26 -29.90
C ASN A 151 1.71 -23.20 -28.71
N GLY A 152 0.45 -23.32 -28.27
CA GLY A 152 0.06 -24.22 -27.18
C GLY A 152 0.58 -23.81 -25.79
N ILE A 153 0.96 -22.56 -25.61
CA ILE A 153 1.43 -22.02 -24.33
C ILE A 153 0.22 -21.57 -23.52
N ASP A 154 -0.09 -22.29 -22.44
CA ASP A 154 -1.15 -21.90 -21.51
C ASP A 154 -0.60 -20.97 -20.42
N LEU A 155 -0.56 -19.66 -20.74
CA LEU A 155 -0.13 -18.63 -19.80
C LEU A 155 -1.19 -17.51 -19.70
N PRO A 156 -1.88 -17.37 -18.56
CA PRO A 156 -2.86 -16.29 -18.38
C PRO A 156 -2.16 -14.94 -18.18
N LEU A 157 -2.39 -14.02 -19.13
CA LEU A 157 -1.99 -12.60 -19.01
C LEU A 157 -3.03 -11.81 -18.20
N ASP A 158 -3.24 -12.19 -16.95
CA ASP A 158 -4.26 -11.64 -16.06
C ASP A 158 -3.85 -10.30 -15.39
N ALA A 159 -4.63 -9.84 -14.41
CA ALA A 159 -4.36 -8.58 -13.71
C ALA A 159 -3.11 -8.67 -12.81
N GLU A 160 -2.78 -9.85 -12.29
CA GLU A 160 -1.62 -10.07 -11.45
C GLU A 160 -0.33 -10.03 -12.27
N MET A 161 -0.29 -10.75 -13.39
CA MET A 161 0.80 -10.73 -14.35
C MET A 161 1.10 -9.30 -14.83
N ARG A 162 0.06 -8.52 -15.17
CA ARG A 162 0.23 -7.10 -15.57
C ARG A 162 0.77 -6.22 -14.44
N ARG A 163 0.46 -6.51 -13.18
CA ARG A 163 1.04 -5.78 -12.03
C ARG A 163 2.51 -6.16 -11.85
N ALA A 164 2.84 -7.45 -11.92
CA ALA A 164 4.21 -7.95 -11.84
C ALA A 164 5.08 -7.37 -12.97
N MET A 165 4.54 -7.26 -14.19
CA MET A 165 5.25 -6.68 -15.34
C MET A 165 5.75 -5.26 -15.06
N LYS A 166 5.01 -4.45 -14.27
CA LYS A 166 5.43 -3.09 -13.89
C LYS A 166 6.62 -3.05 -12.94
N THR A 167 6.84 -4.13 -12.19
CA THR A 167 7.94 -4.25 -11.24
C THR A 167 9.17 -4.97 -11.83
N SER A 168 9.10 -5.38 -13.10
CA SER A 168 10.18 -6.06 -13.80
C SER A 168 11.43 -5.19 -13.89
N LYS A 169 12.55 -5.72 -13.40
CA LYS A 169 13.88 -5.08 -13.51
C LYS A 169 14.66 -5.57 -14.72
N GLN A 170 14.39 -6.80 -15.16
CA GLN A 170 15.06 -7.41 -16.29
C GLN A 170 14.11 -8.37 -17.04
N PRO A 171 13.67 -8.00 -18.26
CA PRO A 171 13.84 -6.69 -18.91
C PRO A 171 13.15 -5.56 -18.10
N LYS A 172 13.71 -4.35 -18.12
CA LYS A 172 13.28 -3.23 -17.28
C LYS A 172 12.00 -2.62 -17.83
N PHE A 173 10.95 -2.54 -17.01
CA PHE A 173 9.72 -1.86 -17.42
C PHE A 173 9.93 -0.35 -17.48
N ILE A 174 9.59 0.25 -18.62
CA ILE A 174 9.67 1.71 -18.84
C ILE A 174 8.30 2.35 -18.71
N SER A 175 7.34 1.94 -19.55
CA SER A 175 5.99 2.52 -19.57
C SER A 175 5.01 1.71 -20.41
N THR A 176 3.74 2.10 -20.40
CA THR A 176 2.74 1.67 -21.38
C THR A 176 2.32 2.86 -22.23
N GLY A 177 2.27 2.72 -23.55
CA GLY A 177 1.92 3.85 -24.41
C GLY A 177 1.83 3.49 -25.89
N PRO A 178 1.52 4.49 -26.74
CA PRO A 178 1.53 4.34 -28.18
C PRO A 178 2.97 4.29 -28.72
N LYS A 179 3.30 3.29 -29.53
CA LYS A 179 4.56 3.21 -30.30
C LYS A 179 4.30 2.64 -31.70
N GLY A 180 5.14 3.02 -32.65
CA GLY A 180 5.13 2.44 -33.99
C GLY A 180 5.52 0.97 -33.95
N SER A 181 4.72 0.12 -34.60
CA SER A 181 4.99 -1.31 -34.70
C SER A 181 5.83 -1.65 -35.92
N SER A 182 6.93 -2.37 -35.73
CA SER A 182 7.73 -2.97 -36.80
C SER A 182 7.06 -4.18 -37.48
N ILE A 183 6.03 -4.76 -36.84
CA ILE A 183 5.28 -5.93 -37.34
C ILE A 183 4.02 -5.48 -38.10
N GLU A 184 3.23 -4.59 -37.50
CA GLU A 184 1.93 -4.16 -38.06
C GLU A 184 2.03 -2.88 -38.92
N GLY A 185 3.17 -2.18 -38.90
CA GLY A 185 3.35 -0.92 -39.64
C GLY A 185 2.49 0.24 -39.16
N LYS A 186 1.84 0.12 -37.99
CA LYS A 186 0.92 1.11 -37.40
C LYS A 186 1.29 1.43 -35.96
N THR A 187 0.78 2.54 -35.43
CA THR A 187 0.89 2.88 -34.02
C THR A 187 0.00 1.96 -33.17
N ILE A 188 0.61 1.24 -32.24
CA ILE A 188 -0.06 0.32 -31.32
C ILE A 188 0.14 0.76 -29.87
N ARG A 189 -0.82 0.43 -29.01
CA ARG A 189 -0.62 0.56 -27.56
C ARG A 189 0.10 -0.68 -27.04
N CYS A 190 1.32 -0.51 -26.55
CA CYS A 190 2.17 -1.61 -26.10
C CYS A 190 2.73 -1.36 -24.70
N TRP A 191 3.20 -2.45 -24.09
CA TRP A 191 4.07 -2.43 -22.93
C TRP A 191 5.51 -2.33 -23.40
N ILE A 192 6.24 -1.36 -22.84
CA ILE A 192 7.59 -1.01 -23.28
C ILE A 192 8.58 -1.47 -22.21
N PHE A 193 9.53 -2.29 -22.62
CA PHE A 193 10.65 -2.71 -21.81
C PHE A 193 11.97 -2.39 -22.49
N GLU A 194 13.00 -2.21 -21.67
CA GLU A 194 14.38 -1.95 -22.09
C GLU A 194 15.28 -3.08 -21.60
N GLY A 195 16.25 -3.45 -22.45
CA GLY A 195 17.26 -4.44 -22.14
C GLY A 195 16.90 -5.85 -22.63
N PRO A 196 17.86 -6.76 -22.57
CA PRO A 196 17.69 -8.12 -23.06
C PRO A 196 16.76 -8.94 -22.16
N LEU A 197 16.11 -9.96 -22.73
CA LEU A 197 15.29 -10.91 -21.97
C LEU A 197 16.11 -11.67 -20.91
N LYS A 198 17.40 -11.92 -21.17
CA LYS A 198 18.36 -12.48 -20.21
C LYS A 198 19.49 -11.49 -19.96
N PRO A 199 20.08 -11.45 -18.75
CA PRO A 199 21.38 -10.82 -18.57
C PRO A 199 22.36 -11.46 -19.55
N GLU A 200 23.21 -10.64 -20.18
CA GLU A 200 24.35 -11.18 -20.93
C GLU A 200 25.11 -12.13 -20.00
N PRO A 201 25.51 -13.32 -20.47
CA PRO A 201 26.37 -14.18 -19.67
C PRO A 201 27.62 -13.36 -19.32
N ASN A 202 27.92 -13.22 -18.03
CA ASN A 202 29.13 -12.56 -17.57
C ASN A 202 30.33 -13.17 -18.30
N LEU A 203 30.92 -12.45 -19.25
CA LEU A 203 32.14 -12.86 -19.97
C LEU A 203 33.39 -12.93 -19.06
N GLY A 204 33.24 -12.73 -17.75
CA GLY A 204 34.30 -12.74 -16.75
C GLY A 204 34.88 -14.12 -16.40
N HIS A 205 34.53 -15.20 -17.11
CA HIS A 205 35.09 -16.54 -16.85
C HIS A 205 35.85 -17.19 -18.02
N ILE A 206 36.13 -16.45 -19.09
CA ILE A 206 36.91 -16.97 -20.24
C ILE A 206 38.38 -16.48 -20.23
N ILE A 207 38.75 -15.54 -19.36
CA ILE A 207 40.15 -15.09 -19.22
C ILE A 207 40.70 -15.49 -17.85
N SER A 208 40.94 -16.78 -17.69
CA SER A 208 41.89 -17.32 -16.70
C SER A 208 42.39 -18.66 -17.27
N GLY A 209 43.16 -18.55 -18.35
CA GLY A 209 44.11 -19.59 -18.75
C GLY A 209 45.45 -19.33 -18.06
#